data_AF-A0A965NS18-F1
#
_entry.id   AF-A0A965NS18-F1
#
_cell.length_a   1.000
_cell.length_b   1.000
_cell.length_c   1.000
_cell.angle_alpha   90.00
_cell.angle_beta   90.00
_cell.angle_gamma   90.00
#
_symmetry.space_group_name_H-M   'P 1'
#
loop_
_entity.id
_entity.type
_entity.pdbx_description
1 polymer ?
#
loop_
_entity_poly.entity_id
_entity_poly.type
_entity_poly.pdbx_seq_one_letter_code
_entity_poly.pdbx_strand_id
1 'polypeptide(L)'
;MTLDPFYLIVDHAEWLPRLAPLGVKLVQLRIKNRNEEDIRAQISYAREFCHANNIQLIINDYWDHAIDLGCEFVHLGQSDLETADVNALRRHGVRIGVSTHDEEELERALSYLPDYVALGPIWPTVLKEMKFAPQGLGRLKSWRKRIGSIPLVAIGGLSPARACLALASGADSACVVTDILNNPDPQSRTKEWISATTPWRDTPELCGNFSPDYIDACVLPSPNHGARSRSISTLVMHYTGMPTAESALELLCSPLAQVSAHYVVEEDGKILQLVPEERRAWHAGVSYWAGETDLNASSIGIEIAHPGHRDARPFPARQIESVIKLSSDICRRRNIPQHRVLAHSDIAPKRKIDPGEFFPWDVLAQAGVGSYVETTPPDDKRLLSIGAQGSDVSELQKKLAQFGYRLEITGIYDEDTRITVSAFQRHFRPARVDGQADASTCEALYRLLEHQDVSCHP
;
A
#
# COMPACT_ATOMS: atom_id res chain seq x y z
N MET A 1 -14.92 -23.68 1.86
CA MET A 1 -14.67 -23.54 0.41
C MET A 1 -13.64 -22.44 0.23
N THR A 2 -12.74 -22.55 -0.76
CA THR A 2 -11.75 -21.51 -1.07
C THR A 2 -11.99 -21.00 -2.48
N LEU A 3 -12.11 -19.70 -2.64
CA LEU A 3 -12.12 -19.03 -3.94
C LEU A 3 -10.69 -18.67 -4.31
N ASP A 4 -10.35 -18.69 -5.61
CA ASP A 4 -9.09 -18.09 -6.05
C ASP A 4 -9.15 -16.57 -5.82
N PRO A 5 -8.05 -15.92 -5.37
CA PRO A 5 -8.04 -14.47 -5.13
C PRO A 5 -8.30 -13.64 -6.39
N PHE A 6 -8.15 -14.24 -7.58
CA PHE A 6 -8.49 -13.63 -8.86
C PHE A 6 -9.74 -14.28 -9.47
N TYR A 7 -10.82 -13.52 -9.52
CA TYR A 7 -12.10 -13.92 -10.10
C TYR A 7 -12.33 -13.17 -11.42
N LEU A 8 -12.25 -13.90 -12.53
CA LEU A 8 -12.52 -13.37 -13.86
C LEU A 8 -13.99 -13.54 -14.25
N ILE A 9 -14.63 -12.50 -14.79
CA ILE A 9 -15.92 -12.62 -15.49
C ILE A 9 -15.67 -12.50 -16.99
N VAL A 10 -16.25 -13.41 -17.77
CA VAL A 10 -16.30 -13.36 -19.24
C VAL A 10 -17.75 -13.35 -19.71
N ASP A 11 -18.02 -12.64 -20.80
CA ASP A 11 -19.34 -12.54 -21.42
C ASP A 11 -19.61 -13.59 -22.51
N HIS A 12 -18.56 -14.33 -22.91
CA HIS A 12 -18.61 -15.39 -23.90
C HIS A 12 -17.59 -16.49 -23.55
N ALA A 13 -17.94 -17.75 -23.82
CA ALA A 13 -17.08 -18.88 -23.46
C ALA A 13 -15.78 -18.96 -24.31
N GLU A 14 -15.73 -18.30 -25.46
CA GLU A 14 -14.54 -18.21 -26.32
C GLU A 14 -13.34 -17.49 -25.68
N TRP A 15 -13.56 -16.72 -24.61
CA TRP A 15 -12.47 -16.12 -23.85
C TRP A 15 -11.64 -17.15 -23.08
N LEU A 16 -12.24 -18.30 -22.74
CA LEU A 16 -11.61 -19.33 -21.93
C LEU A 16 -10.29 -19.84 -22.54
N PRO A 17 -10.23 -20.34 -23.79
CA PRO A 17 -8.97 -20.80 -24.38
C PRO A 17 -7.91 -19.70 -24.52
N ARG A 18 -8.30 -18.41 -24.50
CA ARG A 18 -7.37 -17.28 -24.60
C ARG A 18 -6.75 -16.88 -23.27
N LEU A 19 -7.53 -16.91 -22.19
CA LEU A 19 -7.12 -16.35 -20.89
C LEU A 19 -6.79 -17.44 -19.86
N ALA A 20 -7.49 -18.58 -19.89
CA ALA A 20 -7.27 -19.68 -18.95
C ALA A 20 -5.81 -20.20 -18.91
N PRO A 21 -5.12 -20.41 -20.05
CA PRO A 21 -3.74 -20.90 -20.04
C PRO A 21 -2.74 -19.96 -19.34
N LEU A 22 -3.12 -18.70 -19.10
CA LEU A 22 -2.27 -17.73 -18.40
C LEU A 22 -2.20 -17.99 -16.89
N GLY A 23 -3.08 -18.84 -16.34
CA GLY A 23 -3.14 -19.18 -14.92
C GLY A 23 -4.45 -18.82 -14.22
N VAL A 24 -5.54 -18.54 -14.97
CA VAL A 24 -6.86 -18.27 -14.38
C VAL A 24 -7.41 -19.55 -13.74
N LYS A 25 -7.90 -19.46 -12.50
CA LYS A 25 -8.45 -20.60 -11.74
C LYS A 25 -9.93 -20.46 -11.36
N LEU A 26 -10.48 -19.26 -11.46
CA LEU A 26 -11.89 -18.96 -11.17
C LEU A 26 -12.48 -18.07 -12.26
N VAL A 27 -13.54 -18.56 -12.91
CA VAL A 27 -14.25 -17.85 -13.97
C VAL A 27 -15.75 -17.86 -13.73
N GLN A 28 -16.41 -16.72 -13.96
CA GLN A 28 -17.84 -16.66 -14.15
C GLN A 28 -18.19 -16.38 -15.61
N LEU A 29 -19.11 -17.19 -16.14
CA LEU A 29 -19.71 -16.96 -17.45
C LEU A 29 -20.98 -16.12 -17.28
N ARG A 30 -20.97 -14.93 -17.87
CA ARG A 30 -22.06 -13.93 -17.77
C ARG A 30 -22.61 -13.58 -19.15
N ILE A 31 -23.48 -14.43 -19.65
CA ILE A 31 -24.11 -14.26 -20.98
C ILE A 31 -25.31 -13.32 -20.87
N LYS A 32 -25.41 -12.36 -21.78
CA LYS A 32 -26.57 -11.48 -21.93
C LYS A 32 -27.03 -11.43 -23.37
N ASN A 33 -28.33 -11.19 -23.59
CA ASN A 33 -28.91 -10.91 -24.90
C ASN A 33 -28.63 -12.01 -25.95
N ARG A 34 -28.82 -13.28 -25.56
CA ARG A 34 -28.69 -14.47 -26.41
C ARG A 34 -29.96 -15.32 -26.31
N ASN A 35 -30.15 -16.20 -27.29
CA ASN A 35 -31.24 -17.16 -27.25
C ASN A 35 -30.86 -18.36 -26.35
N GLU A 36 -31.86 -19.13 -25.94
CA GLU A 36 -31.69 -20.25 -25.00
C GLU A 36 -30.75 -21.34 -25.51
N GLU A 37 -30.80 -21.66 -26.81
CA GLU A 37 -29.93 -22.67 -27.43
C GLU A 37 -28.45 -22.28 -27.33
N ASP A 38 -28.13 -21.02 -27.65
CA ASP A 38 -26.78 -20.48 -27.54
C ASP A 38 -26.30 -20.41 -26.09
N ILE A 39 -27.17 -20.02 -25.16
CA ILE A 39 -26.85 -20.00 -23.72
C ILE A 39 -26.48 -21.42 -23.25
N ARG A 40 -27.30 -22.43 -23.56
CA ARG A 40 -27.02 -23.83 -23.21
C ARG A 40 -25.73 -24.33 -23.82
N ALA A 41 -25.48 -24.03 -25.10
CA ALA A 41 -24.26 -24.44 -25.81
C ALA A 41 -23.01 -23.84 -25.16
N GLN A 42 -23.03 -22.54 -24.83
CA GLN A 42 -21.91 -21.86 -24.18
C GLN A 42 -21.66 -22.37 -22.76
N ILE A 43 -22.71 -22.60 -21.95
CA ILE A 43 -22.58 -23.17 -20.60
C ILE A 43 -21.97 -24.58 -20.69
N SER A 44 -22.45 -25.43 -21.60
CA SER A 44 -21.92 -26.79 -21.78
C SER A 44 -20.45 -26.77 -22.15
N TYR A 45 -20.06 -25.95 -23.14
CA TYR A 45 -18.67 -25.78 -23.55
C TYR A 45 -17.79 -25.27 -22.41
N ALA A 46 -18.23 -24.23 -21.70
CA ALA A 46 -17.49 -23.66 -20.59
C ALA A 46 -17.29 -24.68 -19.46
N ARG A 47 -18.32 -25.46 -19.12
CA ARG A 47 -18.24 -26.52 -18.10
C ARG A 47 -17.19 -27.57 -18.48
N GLU A 48 -17.25 -28.08 -19.70
CA GLU A 48 -16.29 -29.09 -20.19
C GLU A 48 -14.87 -28.55 -20.22
N PHE A 49 -14.68 -27.34 -20.75
CA PHE A 49 -13.37 -26.68 -20.79
C PHE A 49 -12.81 -26.45 -19.39
N CYS A 50 -13.59 -25.87 -18.48
CA CYS A 50 -13.16 -25.57 -17.12
C CYS A 50 -12.86 -26.84 -16.33
N HIS A 51 -13.69 -27.88 -16.45
CA HIS A 51 -13.45 -29.17 -15.83
C HIS A 51 -12.12 -29.79 -16.32
N ALA A 52 -11.89 -29.79 -17.64
CA ALA A 52 -10.66 -30.32 -18.23
C ALA A 52 -9.38 -29.58 -17.80
N ASN A 53 -9.50 -28.30 -17.43
CA ASN A 53 -8.38 -27.44 -17.04
C ASN A 53 -8.29 -27.17 -15.53
N ASN A 54 -9.12 -27.83 -14.71
CA ASN A 54 -9.21 -27.62 -13.26
C ASN A 54 -9.44 -26.14 -12.90
N ILE A 55 -10.46 -25.54 -13.52
CA ILE A 55 -10.91 -24.16 -13.32
C ILE A 55 -12.30 -24.21 -12.71
N GLN A 56 -12.52 -23.45 -11.65
CA GLN A 56 -13.84 -23.30 -11.07
C GLN A 56 -14.70 -22.40 -11.96
N LEU A 57 -15.82 -22.93 -12.43
CA LEU A 57 -16.80 -22.22 -13.25
C LEU A 57 -18.02 -21.82 -12.42
N ILE A 58 -18.44 -20.57 -12.57
CA ILE A 58 -19.65 -20.00 -11.97
C ILE A 58 -20.59 -19.54 -13.09
N ILE A 59 -21.84 -19.98 -13.05
CA ILE A 59 -22.86 -19.55 -14.02
C ILE A 59 -23.63 -18.35 -13.45
N ASN A 60 -23.65 -17.24 -14.17
CA ASN A 60 -24.44 -16.06 -13.78
C ASN A 60 -25.92 -16.24 -14.14
N ASP A 61 -26.81 -16.01 -13.18
CA ASP A 61 -28.29 -15.96 -13.29
C ASP A 61 -29.00 -17.27 -13.71
N TYR A 62 -28.50 -18.02 -14.70
CA TYR A 62 -29.14 -19.21 -15.29
C TYR A 62 -29.04 -20.47 -14.39
N TRP A 63 -29.72 -20.43 -13.24
CA TRP A 63 -29.64 -21.46 -12.20
C TRP A 63 -30.28 -22.79 -12.58
N ASP A 64 -31.34 -22.75 -13.38
CA ASP A 64 -32.03 -23.90 -13.95
C ASP A 64 -31.13 -24.64 -14.95
N HIS A 65 -30.47 -23.89 -15.83
CA HIS A 65 -29.50 -24.42 -16.79
C HIS A 65 -28.30 -25.04 -16.08
N ALA A 66 -27.86 -24.43 -14.97
CA ALA A 66 -26.79 -24.98 -14.15
C ALA A 66 -27.17 -26.35 -13.57
N ILE A 67 -28.43 -26.55 -13.14
CA ILE A 67 -28.91 -27.87 -12.70
C ILE A 67 -28.95 -28.85 -13.87
N ASP A 68 -29.59 -28.50 -14.98
CA ASP A 68 -29.75 -29.36 -16.16
C ASP A 68 -28.42 -29.83 -16.74
N LEU A 69 -27.44 -28.93 -16.76
CA LEU A 69 -26.10 -29.16 -17.28
C LEU A 69 -25.13 -29.58 -16.18
N GLY A 70 -25.58 -29.90 -14.96
CA GLY A 70 -24.72 -30.39 -13.89
C GLY A 70 -23.52 -29.49 -13.57
N CYS A 71 -23.71 -28.17 -13.62
CA CYS A 71 -22.73 -27.19 -13.16
C CYS A 71 -22.72 -27.11 -11.63
N GLU A 72 -21.55 -26.85 -11.05
CA GLU A 72 -21.36 -26.90 -9.60
C GLU A 72 -21.67 -25.59 -8.87
N PHE A 73 -21.82 -24.48 -9.60
CA PHE A 73 -21.87 -23.16 -8.99
C PHE A 73 -22.68 -22.15 -9.83
N VAL A 74 -23.55 -21.40 -9.16
CA VAL A 74 -24.23 -20.21 -9.69
C VAL A 74 -23.89 -18.94 -8.91
N HIS A 75 -23.96 -17.80 -9.59
CA HIS A 75 -23.98 -16.48 -8.97
C HIS A 75 -25.33 -15.84 -9.25
N LEU A 76 -26.00 -15.37 -8.19
CA LEU A 76 -27.34 -14.78 -8.26
C LEU A 76 -27.31 -13.33 -7.80
N GLY A 77 -28.03 -12.49 -8.53
CA GLY A 77 -28.45 -11.19 -8.09
C GLY A 77 -29.65 -11.24 -7.15
N GLN A 78 -29.92 -10.08 -6.59
CA GLN A 78 -31.02 -9.85 -5.66
C GLN A 78 -32.40 -10.14 -6.28
N SER A 79 -32.60 -9.86 -7.56
CA SER A 79 -33.83 -10.22 -8.29
C SER A 79 -33.92 -11.71 -8.60
N ASP A 80 -32.78 -12.37 -8.84
CA ASP A 80 -32.76 -13.78 -9.24
C ASP A 80 -33.16 -14.67 -8.04
N LEU A 81 -32.81 -14.26 -6.82
CA LEU A 81 -33.23 -14.94 -5.58
C LEU A 81 -34.76 -14.99 -5.39
N GLU A 82 -35.53 -14.11 -6.02
CA GLU A 82 -36.99 -14.10 -5.93
C GLU A 82 -37.63 -15.25 -6.73
N THR A 83 -36.94 -15.71 -7.78
CA THR A 83 -37.44 -16.73 -8.71
C THR A 83 -36.68 -18.05 -8.63
N ALA A 84 -35.46 -18.04 -8.10
CA ALA A 84 -34.62 -19.24 -8.00
C ALA A 84 -35.14 -20.25 -6.98
N ASP A 85 -35.25 -21.52 -7.39
CA ASP A 85 -35.48 -22.63 -6.45
C ASP A 85 -34.16 -23.03 -5.77
N VAL A 86 -33.82 -22.30 -4.71
CA VAL A 86 -32.62 -22.54 -3.88
C VAL A 86 -32.61 -23.96 -3.29
N ASN A 87 -33.77 -24.55 -3.01
CA ASN A 87 -33.85 -25.93 -2.52
C ASN A 87 -33.53 -26.94 -3.63
N ALA A 88 -33.96 -26.70 -4.87
CA ALA A 88 -33.54 -27.50 -6.01
C ALA A 88 -32.03 -27.40 -6.26
N LEU A 89 -31.45 -26.19 -6.21
CA LEU A 89 -30.00 -25.99 -6.34
C LEU A 89 -29.23 -26.83 -5.33
N ARG A 90 -29.59 -26.73 -4.04
CA ARG A 90 -28.95 -27.52 -2.97
C ARG A 90 -29.14 -29.02 -3.12
N ARG A 91 -30.32 -29.49 -3.55
CA ARG A 91 -30.58 -30.92 -3.80
C ARG A 91 -29.67 -31.49 -4.90
N HIS A 92 -29.28 -30.67 -5.87
CA HIS A 92 -28.36 -31.05 -6.94
C HIS A 92 -26.89 -30.72 -6.61
N GLY A 93 -26.59 -30.28 -5.38
CA GLY A 93 -25.24 -29.93 -4.95
C GLY A 93 -24.68 -28.66 -5.59
N VAL A 94 -25.53 -27.80 -6.17
CA VAL A 94 -25.12 -26.54 -6.78
C VAL A 94 -24.90 -25.50 -5.68
N ARG A 95 -23.68 -24.94 -5.63
CA ARG A 95 -23.30 -23.86 -4.71
C ARG A 95 -23.85 -22.52 -5.18
N ILE A 96 -24.00 -21.57 -4.24
CA ILE A 96 -24.69 -20.29 -4.49
C ILE A 96 -23.85 -19.10 -4.01
N GLY A 97 -23.45 -18.25 -4.94
CA GLY A 97 -22.88 -16.93 -4.67
C GLY A 97 -23.95 -15.86 -4.80
N VAL A 98 -23.94 -14.84 -3.94
CA VAL A 98 -24.95 -13.77 -3.98
C VAL A 98 -24.28 -12.39 -3.99
N SER A 99 -24.71 -11.53 -4.93
CA SER A 99 -24.29 -10.11 -4.91
C SER A 99 -25.14 -9.26 -3.98
N THR A 100 -24.51 -8.30 -3.32
CA THR A 100 -25.10 -7.47 -2.27
C THR A 100 -24.45 -6.07 -2.28
N HIS A 101 -25.22 -5.06 -1.90
CA HIS A 101 -24.82 -3.65 -1.99
C HIS A 101 -25.15 -2.83 -0.74
N ASP A 102 -25.98 -3.34 0.16
CA ASP A 102 -26.32 -2.71 1.44
C ASP A 102 -26.59 -3.75 2.54
N GLU A 103 -26.92 -3.29 3.74
CA GLU A 103 -27.17 -4.16 4.88
C GLU A 103 -28.41 -5.04 4.75
N GLU A 104 -29.44 -4.60 4.02
CA GLU A 104 -30.69 -5.33 3.81
C GLU A 104 -30.49 -6.46 2.80
N GLU A 105 -29.85 -6.17 1.67
CA GLU A 105 -29.45 -7.16 0.68
C GLU A 105 -28.52 -8.21 1.30
N LEU A 106 -27.64 -7.81 2.23
CA LEU A 106 -26.79 -8.74 2.97
C LEU A 106 -27.60 -9.66 3.89
N GLU A 107 -28.53 -9.14 4.70
CA GLU A 107 -29.39 -9.99 5.54
C GLU A 107 -30.20 -10.98 4.69
N ARG A 108 -30.77 -10.49 3.59
CA ARG A 108 -31.51 -11.34 2.65
C ARG A 108 -30.60 -12.42 2.09
N ALA A 109 -29.41 -12.08 1.61
CA ALA A 109 -28.45 -13.04 1.09
C ALA A 109 -28.11 -14.12 2.13
N LEU A 110 -27.80 -13.74 3.37
CA LEU A 110 -27.43 -14.66 4.44
C LEU A 110 -28.56 -15.64 4.80
N SER A 111 -29.83 -15.24 4.66
CA SER A 111 -30.98 -16.13 4.86
C SER A 111 -31.00 -17.33 3.90
N TYR A 112 -30.36 -17.21 2.74
CA TYR A 112 -30.18 -18.27 1.76
C TYR A 112 -28.89 -19.10 1.96
N LEU A 113 -28.19 -18.94 3.09
CA LEU A 113 -26.93 -19.64 3.44
C LEU A 113 -25.97 -19.76 2.23
N PRO A 114 -25.49 -18.62 1.69
CA PRO A 114 -24.71 -18.62 0.46
C PRO A 114 -23.29 -19.16 0.69
N ASP A 115 -22.71 -19.75 -0.34
CA ASP A 115 -21.32 -20.22 -0.37
C ASP A 115 -20.32 -19.07 -0.48
N TYR A 116 -20.72 -17.91 -1.00
CA TYR A 116 -20.01 -16.64 -0.84
C TYR A 116 -20.95 -15.44 -1.01
N VAL A 117 -20.50 -14.29 -0.52
CA VAL A 117 -21.17 -13.00 -0.73
C VAL A 117 -20.26 -12.06 -1.50
N ALA A 118 -20.80 -11.35 -2.49
CA ALA A 118 -20.08 -10.31 -3.22
C ALA A 118 -20.56 -8.92 -2.80
N LEU A 119 -19.62 -8.04 -2.45
CA LEU A 119 -19.86 -6.63 -2.09
C LEU A 119 -19.46 -5.71 -3.24
N GLY A 120 -20.34 -4.82 -3.64
CA GLY A 120 -19.94 -3.68 -4.46
C GLY A 120 -20.95 -2.55 -4.60
N PRO A 121 -20.64 -1.57 -5.46
CA PRO A 121 -19.35 -1.40 -6.11
C PRO A 121 -18.31 -0.89 -5.10
N ILE A 122 -17.13 -1.49 -4.97
CA ILE A 122 -16.13 -0.97 -4.00
C ILE A 122 -15.60 0.41 -4.44
N TRP A 123 -15.34 0.55 -5.74
CA TRP A 123 -14.94 1.80 -6.39
C TRP A 123 -15.95 2.20 -7.49
N PRO A 124 -15.94 3.46 -7.96
CA PRO A 124 -16.76 3.89 -9.10
C PRO A 124 -16.63 2.93 -10.30
N THR A 125 -17.76 2.61 -10.94
CA THR A 125 -17.81 1.68 -12.09
C THR A 125 -18.67 2.24 -13.22
N VAL A 126 -18.33 1.86 -14.45
CA VAL A 126 -18.98 2.32 -15.69
C VAL A 126 -20.13 1.40 -16.12
N LEU A 127 -20.20 0.16 -15.60
CA LEU A 127 -21.03 -0.90 -16.17
C LEU A 127 -22.54 -0.84 -15.87
N LYS A 128 -22.97 0.03 -14.95
CA LYS A 128 -24.37 0.25 -14.59
C LYS A 128 -24.51 1.69 -14.12
N GLU A 129 -25.63 2.35 -14.45
CA GLU A 129 -26.17 3.41 -13.59
C GLU A 129 -26.50 2.76 -12.24
N MET A 130 -25.53 2.77 -11.33
CA MET A 130 -25.67 2.13 -10.04
C MET A 130 -26.49 3.05 -9.14
N LYS A 131 -27.55 2.53 -8.53
CA LYS A 131 -28.26 3.21 -7.43
C LYS A 131 -27.35 3.44 -6.21
N PHE A 132 -26.28 2.65 -6.09
CA PHE A 132 -25.41 2.61 -4.92
C PHE A 132 -24.09 3.35 -5.17
N ALA A 133 -23.71 4.18 -4.21
CA ALA A 133 -22.40 4.84 -4.17
C ALA A 133 -21.27 3.81 -3.93
N PRO A 134 -20.01 4.15 -4.26
CA PRO A 134 -18.86 3.33 -3.90
C PRO A 134 -18.82 2.99 -2.41
N GLN A 135 -18.62 1.71 -2.10
CA GLN A 135 -18.71 1.14 -0.75
C GLN A 135 -17.40 1.32 0.05
N GLY A 136 -16.26 1.35 -0.66
CA GLY A 136 -14.93 1.53 -0.09
C GLY A 136 -14.41 0.38 0.78
N LEU A 137 -13.14 0.47 1.16
CA LEU A 137 -12.43 -0.57 1.94
C LEU A 137 -12.96 -0.74 3.37
N GLY A 138 -13.50 0.32 3.97
CA GLY A 138 -14.08 0.25 5.31
C GLY A 138 -15.26 -0.70 5.39
N ARG A 139 -16.09 -0.76 4.34
CA ARG A 139 -17.24 -1.66 4.28
C ARG A 139 -16.84 -3.12 4.08
N LEU A 140 -15.79 -3.40 3.29
CA LEU A 140 -15.19 -4.75 3.22
C LEU A 140 -14.79 -5.27 4.61
N LYS A 141 -14.09 -4.45 5.40
CA LYS A 141 -13.68 -4.81 6.76
C LYS A 141 -14.88 -5.06 7.68
N SER A 142 -15.91 -4.22 7.58
CA SER A 142 -17.15 -4.38 8.36
C SER A 142 -17.88 -5.68 8.00
N TRP A 143 -18.02 -5.96 6.70
CA TRP A 143 -18.69 -7.17 6.22
C TRP A 143 -17.92 -8.45 6.54
N ARG A 144 -16.58 -8.44 6.39
CA ARG A 144 -15.74 -9.58 6.80
C ARG A 144 -15.99 -9.98 8.25
N LYS A 145 -16.13 -8.99 9.15
CA LYS A 145 -16.46 -9.23 10.57
C LYS A 145 -17.87 -9.82 10.74
N ARG A 146 -18.85 -9.33 9.97
CA ARG A 146 -20.25 -9.75 10.06
C ARG A 146 -20.50 -11.15 9.51
N ILE A 147 -19.91 -11.51 8.37
CA ILE A 147 -20.19 -12.78 7.68
C ILE A 147 -19.30 -13.95 8.11
N GLY A 148 -18.42 -13.74 9.11
CA GLY A 148 -17.67 -14.82 9.76
C GLY A 148 -16.63 -15.47 8.85
N SER A 149 -16.86 -16.71 8.41
CA SER A 149 -15.97 -17.47 7.50
C SER A 149 -16.52 -17.60 6.08
N ILE A 150 -17.68 -17.00 5.77
CA ILE A 150 -18.23 -17.02 4.42
C ILE A 150 -17.30 -16.22 3.49
N PRO A 151 -16.83 -16.77 2.36
CA PRO A 151 -15.98 -16.03 1.44
C PRO A 151 -16.61 -14.70 1.00
N LEU A 152 -15.80 -13.64 0.98
CA LEU A 152 -16.18 -12.30 0.57
C LEU A 152 -15.53 -11.95 -0.77
N VAL A 153 -16.33 -11.59 -1.77
CA VAL A 153 -15.85 -11.19 -3.09
C VAL A 153 -16.01 -9.67 -3.25
N ALA A 154 -14.92 -8.98 -3.56
CA ALA A 154 -14.98 -7.56 -3.92
C ALA A 154 -15.34 -7.40 -5.40
N ILE A 155 -16.37 -6.61 -5.71
CA ILE A 155 -16.77 -6.29 -7.10
C ILE A 155 -16.86 -4.77 -7.32
N GLY A 156 -16.66 -4.34 -8.56
CA GLY A 156 -16.91 -2.97 -9.00
C GLY A 156 -15.70 -2.03 -8.87
N GLY A 157 -15.26 -1.51 -10.02
CA GLY A 157 -14.20 -0.50 -10.12
C GLY A 157 -12.78 -1.01 -9.81
N LEU A 158 -12.56 -2.32 -9.89
CA LEU A 158 -11.27 -2.93 -9.59
C LEU A 158 -10.26 -2.81 -10.74
N SER A 159 -9.00 -2.74 -10.33
CA SER A 159 -7.76 -2.85 -11.10
C SER A 159 -6.81 -3.78 -10.32
N PRO A 160 -5.66 -4.21 -10.87
CA PRO A 160 -4.69 -5.03 -10.14
C PRO A 160 -4.26 -4.41 -8.80
N ALA A 161 -4.00 -3.11 -8.75
CA ALA A 161 -3.61 -2.43 -7.51
C ALA A 161 -4.75 -2.41 -6.47
N ARG A 162 -5.99 -2.15 -6.92
CA ARG A 162 -7.17 -2.16 -6.05
C ARG A 162 -7.56 -3.55 -5.58
N ALA A 163 -7.28 -4.58 -6.38
CA ALA A 163 -7.44 -5.96 -5.97
C ALA A 163 -6.59 -6.26 -4.73
N CYS A 164 -5.32 -5.84 -4.71
CA CYS A 164 -4.46 -5.96 -3.54
C CYS A 164 -5.07 -5.28 -2.30
N LEU A 165 -5.59 -4.06 -2.46
CA LEU A 165 -6.24 -3.33 -1.35
C LEU A 165 -7.52 -4.02 -0.86
N ALA A 166 -8.34 -4.57 -1.76
CA ALA A 166 -9.55 -5.29 -1.42
C ALA A 166 -9.23 -6.59 -0.65
N LEU A 167 -8.27 -7.36 -1.13
CA LEU A 167 -7.81 -8.60 -0.48
C LEU A 167 -7.18 -8.30 0.89
N ALA A 168 -6.31 -7.28 0.98
CA ALA A 168 -5.74 -6.81 2.25
C ALA A 168 -6.82 -6.28 3.23
N SER A 169 -7.99 -5.88 2.73
CA SER A 169 -9.13 -5.43 3.53
C SER A 169 -10.09 -6.55 3.93
N GLY A 170 -9.76 -7.80 3.61
CA GLY A 170 -10.51 -8.99 4.03
C GLY A 170 -11.41 -9.60 2.96
N ALA A 171 -11.32 -9.16 1.70
CA ALA A 171 -11.89 -9.94 0.60
C ALA A 171 -11.07 -11.22 0.41
N ASP A 172 -11.75 -12.32 0.12
CA ASP A 172 -11.13 -13.59 -0.27
C ASP A 172 -10.89 -13.64 -1.79
N SER A 173 -11.61 -12.83 -2.56
CA SER A 173 -11.46 -12.75 -4.01
C SER A 173 -11.78 -11.37 -4.57
N ALA A 174 -11.06 -10.97 -5.61
CA ALA A 174 -11.23 -9.73 -6.33
C ALA A 174 -11.76 -10.01 -7.74
N CYS A 175 -12.97 -9.52 -8.03
CA CYS A 175 -13.72 -9.91 -9.22
C CYS A 175 -13.81 -8.81 -10.29
N VAL A 176 -13.41 -9.15 -11.51
CA VAL A 176 -13.18 -8.19 -12.60
C VAL A 176 -13.81 -8.63 -13.92
N VAL A 177 -14.20 -7.62 -14.72
CA VAL A 177 -14.70 -7.80 -16.09
C VAL A 177 -14.10 -6.76 -17.03
N THR A 178 -14.44 -5.48 -16.86
CA THR A 178 -14.12 -4.43 -17.84
C THR A 178 -12.64 -4.12 -17.93
N ASP A 179 -11.93 -4.17 -16.81
CA ASP A 179 -10.50 -3.87 -16.80
C ASP A 179 -9.68 -4.86 -17.65
N ILE A 180 -10.20 -6.07 -17.89
CA ILE A 180 -9.61 -7.07 -18.79
C ILE A 180 -10.27 -7.04 -20.17
N LEU A 181 -11.60 -7.19 -20.25
CA LEU A 181 -12.28 -7.35 -21.54
C LEU A 181 -12.24 -6.09 -22.42
N ASN A 182 -12.19 -4.90 -21.81
CA ASN A 182 -12.06 -3.64 -22.55
C ASN A 182 -10.59 -3.19 -22.68
N ASN A 183 -9.63 -3.98 -22.20
CA ASN A 183 -8.22 -3.66 -22.35
C ASN A 183 -7.80 -3.87 -23.82
N PRO A 184 -6.98 -2.98 -24.41
CA PRO A 184 -6.40 -3.22 -25.73
C PRO A 184 -5.60 -4.53 -25.84
N ASP A 185 -5.02 -5.01 -24.73
CA ASP A 185 -4.37 -6.32 -24.60
C ASP A 185 -4.91 -7.09 -23.37
N PRO A 186 -6.01 -7.83 -23.53
CA PRO A 186 -6.62 -8.61 -22.45
C PRO A 186 -5.68 -9.67 -21.86
N GLN A 187 -4.78 -10.25 -22.66
CA GLN A 187 -3.86 -11.29 -22.19
C GLN A 187 -2.76 -10.71 -21.31
N SER A 188 -2.14 -9.59 -21.71
CA SER A 188 -1.18 -8.88 -20.85
C SER A 188 -1.85 -8.44 -19.54
N ARG A 189 -3.05 -7.85 -19.64
CA ARG A 189 -3.76 -7.39 -18.44
C ARG A 189 -4.14 -8.53 -17.51
N THR A 190 -4.52 -9.69 -18.04
CA THR A 190 -4.77 -10.90 -17.24
C THR A 190 -3.52 -11.34 -16.48
N LYS A 191 -2.32 -11.26 -17.08
CA LYS A 191 -1.07 -11.59 -16.39
C LYS A 191 -0.75 -10.62 -15.25
N GLU A 192 -1.06 -9.33 -15.40
CA GLU A 192 -0.92 -8.35 -14.32
C GLU A 192 -1.84 -8.67 -13.14
N TRP A 193 -3.09 -9.06 -13.41
CA TRP A 193 -4.04 -9.52 -12.39
C TRP A 193 -3.55 -10.77 -11.65
N ILE A 194 -3.05 -11.75 -12.40
CA ILE A 194 -2.46 -12.96 -11.81
C ILE A 194 -1.29 -12.56 -10.91
N SER A 195 -0.36 -11.74 -11.41
CA SER A 195 0.82 -11.32 -10.64
C SER A 195 0.45 -10.53 -9.38
N ALA A 196 -0.56 -9.66 -9.46
CA ALA A 196 -1.06 -8.88 -8.34
C ALA A 196 -1.70 -9.74 -7.23
N THR A 197 -2.31 -10.86 -7.60
CA THR A 197 -3.03 -11.76 -6.68
C THR A 197 -2.20 -12.97 -6.23
N THR A 198 -1.08 -13.26 -6.90
CA THR A 198 -0.15 -14.35 -6.55
C THR A 198 0.22 -14.40 -5.07
N PRO A 199 0.53 -13.29 -4.36
CA PRO A 199 0.86 -13.36 -2.94
C PRO A 199 -0.25 -13.97 -2.08
N TRP A 200 -1.51 -13.74 -2.42
CA TRP A 200 -2.67 -14.33 -1.73
C TRP A 200 -2.94 -15.78 -2.13
N ARG A 201 -2.43 -16.21 -3.29
CA ARG A 201 -2.53 -17.60 -3.76
C ARG A 201 -1.44 -18.48 -3.13
N ASP A 202 -0.21 -17.98 -3.12
CA ASP A 202 0.99 -18.80 -2.88
C ASP A 202 1.59 -18.58 -1.49
N THR A 203 1.44 -17.38 -0.92
CA THR A 203 2.00 -17.00 0.40
C THR A 203 0.96 -16.23 1.25
N PRO A 204 -0.25 -16.77 1.46
CA PRO A 204 -1.33 -16.06 2.16
C PRO A 204 -0.95 -15.64 3.59
N GLU A 205 -0.03 -16.35 4.25
CA GLU A 205 0.50 -16.00 5.56
C GLU A 205 1.28 -14.69 5.59
N LEU A 206 1.86 -14.27 4.46
CA LEU A 206 2.56 -12.97 4.33
C LEU A 206 1.58 -11.81 4.06
N CYS A 207 0.39 -12.13 3.58
CA CYS A 207 -0.67 -11.17 3.26
C CYS A 207 -1.78 -11.13 4.32
N GLY A 208 -1.67 -11.99 5.33
CA GLY A 208 -2.65 -12.17 6.38
C GLY A 208 -2.73 -10.99 7.32
N ASN A 209 -3.88 -10.89 8.00
CA ASN A 209 -4.06 -9.88 9.04
C ASN A 209 -3.11 -10.14 10.21
N PHE A 210 -2.65 -9.09 10.87
CA PHE A 210 -1.82 -9.14 12.06
C PHE A 210 -2.36 -8.20 13.13
N SER A 211 -1.88 -8.35 14.37
CA SER A 211 -2.22 -7.37 15.42
C SER A 211 -1.32 -6.15 15.26
N PRO A 212 -1.85 -4.92 15.27
CA PRO A 212 -1.02 -3.74 15.08
C PRO A 212 -0.02 -3.57 16.24
N ASP A 213 1.21 -3.20 15.92
CA ASP A 213 2.25 -2.88 16.91
C ASP A 213 1.94 -1.56 17.63
N TYR A 214 1.31 -0.61 16.94
CA TYR A 214 0.79 0.63 17.51
C TYR A 214 -0.73 0.52 17.71
N ILE A 215 -1.21 0.68 18.95
CA ILE A 215 -2.58 0.34 19.33
C ILE A 215 -3.68 1.08 18.55
N ASP A 216 -3.43 2.33 18.14
CA ASP A 216 -4.41 3.12 17.39
C ASP A 216 -4.31 2.90 15.86
N ALA A 217 -3.39 2.06 15.39
CA ALA A 217 -3.24 1.78 13.97
C ALA A 217 -4.29 0.78 13.47
N CYS A 218 -4.83 1.05 12.29
CA CYS A 218 -5.61 0.08 11.53
C CYS A 218 -4.68 -0.75 10.63
N VAL A 219 -4.83 -2.06 10.60
CA VAL A 219 -4.00 -2.93 9.74
C VAL A 219 -4.53 -2.96 8.31
N LEU A 220 -3.63 -2.84 7.33
CA LEU A 220 -3.87 -3.03 5.90
C LEU A 220 -2.62 -3.72 5.30
N PRO A 221 -2.52 -5.05 5.33
CA PRO A 221 -1.27 -5.75 5.05
C PRO A 221 -0.77 -5.49 3.64
N SER A 222 0.52 -5.14 3.52
CA SER A 222 1.24 -5.16 2.25
C SER A 222 1.97 -6.48 2.09
N PRO A 223 2.00 -7.10 0.90
CA PRO A 223 2.81 -8.28 0.64
C PRO A 223 4.31 -7.96 0.50
N ASN A 224 4.68 -6.69 0.38
CA ASN A 224 6.04 -6.24 0.09
C ASN A 224 6.90 -6.16 1.35
N HIS A 225 7.27 -7.29 1.93
CA HIS A 225 8.19 -7.32 3.07
C HIS A 225 9.00 -8.62 3.11
N GLY A 226 10.03 -8.63 3.94
CA GLY A 226 10.88 -9.80 4.15
C GLY A 226 11.27 -10.00 5.60
N ALA A 227 12.08 -11.02 5.84
CA ALA A 227 12.72 -11.22 7.13
C ALA A 227 13.61 -10.01 7.48
N ARG A 228 13.63 -9.64 8.76
CA ARG A 228 14.50 -8.60 9.29
C ARG A 228 15.79 -9.24 9.80
N SER A 229 16.93 -8.64 9.46
CA SER A 229 18.27 -9.17 9.78
C SER A 229 19.00 -8.38 10.88
N ARG A 230 18.46 -7.24 11.32
CA ARG A 230 19.06 -6.38 12.36
C ARG A 230 18.00 -5.86 13.32
N SER A 231 18.44 -5.52 14.53
CA SER A 231 17.58 -4.84 15.50
C SER A 231 17.18 -3.44 14.99
N ILE A 232 15.97 -3.03 15.36
CA ILE A 232 15.44 -1.71 15.02
C ILE A 232 16.17 -0.66 15.86
N SER A 233 16.75 0.34 15.20
CA SER A 233 17.52 1.40 15.84
C SER A 233 17.35 2.76 15.15
N THR A 234 16.48 2.85 14.13
CA THR A 234 16.26 4.06 13.33
C THR A 234 14.78 4.21 12.98
N LEU A 235 14.29 5.44 12.97
CA LEU A 235 12.98 5.80 12.43
C LEU A 235 13.19 6.71 11.21
N VAL A 236 12.61 6.36 10.07
CA VAL A 236 12.77 7.13 8.82
C VAL A 236 11.42 7.68 8.37
N MET A 237 11.37 9.00 8.19
CA MET A 237 10.20 9.74 7.71
C MET A 237 10.27 9.91 6.19
N HIS A 238 9.12 9.68 5.55
CA HIS A 238 8.91 9.83 4.09
C HIS A 238 7.66 10.69 3.88
N TYR A 239 7.59 11.35 2.73
CA TYR A 239 6.27 11.66 2.17
C TYR A 239 5.96 10.68 1.04
N THR A 240 4.67 10.53 0.73
CA THR A 240 4.25 9.66 -0.37
C THR A 240 4.53 10.25 -1.75
N GLY A 241 4.49 11.58 -1.89
CA GLY A 241 4.72 12.29 -3.14
C GLY A 241 3.55 12.13 -4.11
N MET A 242 2.39 11.77 -3.57
CA MET A 242 1.18 11.42 -4.30
C MET A 242 0.03 12.36 -3.95
N PRO A 243 -0.96 12.51 -4.85
CA PRO A 243 -2.11 13.40 -4.60
C PRO A 243 -2.98 12.99 -3.42
N THR A 244 -3.09 11.68 -3.16
CA THR A 244 -3.93 11.10 -2.11
C THR A 244 -3.22 9.93 -1.41
N ALA A 245 -3.60 9.66 -0.15
CA ALA A 245 -3.18 8.47 0.56
C ALA A 245 -3.56 7.17 -0.17
N GLU A 246 -4.74 7.11 -0.81
CA GLU A 246 -5.19 5.92 -1.54
C GLU A 246 -4.24 5.57 -2.70
N SER A 247 -3.79 6.54 -3.49
CA SER A 247 -2.80 6.29 -4.54
C SER A 247 -1.48 5.77 -3.97
N ALA A 248 -1.07 6.24 -2.80
CA ALA A 248 0.11 5.71 -2.12
C ALA A 248 -0.09 4.26 -1.70
N LEU A 249 -1.26 3.90 -1.16
CA LEU A 249 -1.58 2.53 -0.78
C LEU A 249 -1.65 1.59 -1.99
N GLU A 250 -2.23 2.03 -3.11
CA GLU A 250 -2.24 1.28 -4.38
C GLU A 250 -0.80 0.90 -4.82
N LEU A 251 0.19 1.77 -4.59
CA LEU A 251 1.60 1.46 -4.86
C LEU A 251 2.20 0.57 -3.77
N LEU A 252 2.09 0.95 -2.50
CA LEU A 252 2.77 0.31 -1.36
C LEU A 252 2.26 -1.12 -1.09
N CYS A 253 1.05 -1.45 -1.52
CA CYS A 253 0.45 -2.79 -1.39
C CYS A 253 0.51 -3.60 -2.69
N SER A 254 0.98 -3.02 -3.79
CA SER A 254 1.12 -3.74 -5.06
C SER A 254 2.40 -4.58 -5.05
N PRO A 255 2.32 -5.92 -5.23
CA PRO A 255 3.52 -6.76 -5.28
C PRO A 255 4.43 -6.44 -6.49
N LEU A 256 3.88 -5.80 -7.52
CA LEU A 256 4.64 -5.36 -8.69
C LEU A 256 5.56 -4.18 -8.39
N ALA A 257 5.24 -3.36 -7.38
CA ALA A 257 5.98 -2.14 -7.06
C ALA A 257 7.24 -2.40 -6.23
N GLN A 258 7.28 -3.51 -5.49
CA GLN A 258 8.40 -3.89 -4.62
C GLN A 258 8.86 -2.76 -3.68
N VAL A 259 7.90 -2.01 -3.15
CA VAL A 259 8.10 -0.93 -2.18
C VAL A 259 6.99 -1.00 -1.12
N SER A 260 7.32 -0.66 0.12
CA SER A 260 6.37 -0.60 1.23
C SER A 260 6.91 0.26 2.36
N ALA A 261 6.05 0.58 3.32
CA ALA A 261 6.43 1.17 4.60
C ALA A 261 5.79 0.39 5.74
N HIS A 262 6.26 0.63 6.96
CA HIS A 262 5.61 0.02 8.13
C HIS A 262 4.29 0.70 8.40
N TYR A 263 4.27 2.03 8.31
CA TYR A 263 3.10 2.85 8.58
C TYR A 263 2.84 3.85 7.45
N VAL A 264 1.56 4.17 7.25
CA VAL A 264 1.10 5.31 6.46
C VAL A 264 0.22 6.18 7.36
N VAL A 265 0.45 7.50 7.36
CA VAL A 265 -0.42 8.47 8.07
C VAL A 265 -1.19 9.30 7.04
N GLU A 266 -2.50 9.12 6.98
CA GLU A 266 -3.39 9.83 6.06
C GLU A 266 -3.58 11.29 6.49
N GLU A 267 -4.06 12.15 5.58
CA GLU A 267 -4.28 13.59 5.83
C GLU A 267 -5.32 13.86 6.93
N ASP A 268 -6.12 12.85 7.30
CA ASP A 268 -7.06 12.90 8.40
C ASP A 268 -6.53 12.48 9.78
N GLY A 269 -5.25 12.07 9.83
CA GLY A 269 -4.61 11.57 11.03
C GLY A 269 -4.84 10.09 11.27
N LYS A 270 -5.58 9.38 10.41
CA LYS A 270 -5.69 7.93 10.46
C LYS A 270 -4.34 7.29 10.18
N ILE A 271 -3.98 6.32 11.03
CA ILE A 271 -2.73 5.56 10.92
C ILE A 271 -3.07 4.18 10.39
N LEU A 272 -2.43 3.81 9.27
CA LEU A 272 -2.45 2.47 8.73
C LEU A 272 -1.11 1.79 9.00
N GLN A 273 -1.14 0.55 9.48
CA GLN A 273 0.06 -0.30 9.53
C GLN A 273 0.01 -1.33 8.40
N LEU A 274 1.01 -1.31 7.53
CA LEU A 274 1.10 -2.19 6.37
C LEU A 274 2.01 -3.40 6.61
N VAL A 275 3.06 -3.22 7.42
CA VAL A 275 4.05 -4.26 7.70
C VAL A 275 4.28 -4.32 9.23
N PRO A 276 4.26 -5.51 9.85
CA PRO A 276 4.66 -5.67 11.26
C PRO A 276 6.08 -5.14 11.47
N GLU A 277 6.34 -4.45 12.58
CA GLU A 277 7.65 -3.83 12.84
C GLU A 277 8.79 -4.85 12.90
N GLU A 278 8.51 -6.08 13.34
CA GLU A 278 9.47 -7.18 13.36
C GLU A 278 9.93 -7.62 11.96
N ARG A 279 9.17 -7.26 10.90
CA ARG A 279 9.50 -7.57 9.51
C ARG A 279 10.17 -6.39 8.84
N ARG A 280 10.89 -6.66 7.75
CA ARG A 280 11.59 -5.65 6.94
C ARG A 280 10.65 -5.12 5.86
N ALA A 281 10.09 -3.93 6.05
CA ALA A 281 9.48 -3.16 4.96
C ALA A 281 10.55 -2.63 3.98
N TRP A 282 10.14 -2.24 2.78
CA TRP A 282 11.04 -1.84 1.70
C TRP A 282 10.85 -0.35 1.37
N HIS A 283 11.35 0.54 2.23
CA HIS A 283 11.16 2.00 2.11
C HIS A 283 12.46 2.77 1.84
N ALA A 284 13.55 2.44 2.54
CA ALA A 284 14.81 3.18 2.49
C ALA A 284 15.59 2.99 1.17
N GLY A 285 15.58 1.76 0.63
CA GLY A 285 16.40 1.39 -0.53
C GLY A 285 17.91 1.51 -0.24
N VAL A 286 18.70 1.85 -1.27
CA VAL A 286 20.14 2.13 -1.10
C VAL A 286 20.32 3.33 -0.18
N SER A 287 20.84 3.09 1.02
CA SER A 287 20.85 4.05 2.12
C SER A 287 22.10 3.90 2.99
N TYR A 288 22.49 4.99 3.67
CA TYR A 288 23.58 5.02 4.63
C TYR A 288 23.29 6.00 5.78
N TRP A 289 23.63 5.65 7.01
CA TRP A 289 23.71 6.59 8.12
C TRP A 289 24.67 6.10 9.21
N ALA A 290 25.62 6.94 9.63
CA ALA A 290 26.54 6.68 10.74
C ALA A 290 27.24 5.31 10.67
N GLY A 291 27.73 4.93 9.49
CA GLY A 291 28.43 3.67 9.24
C GLY A 291 27.52 2.49 8.88
N GLU A 292 26.20 2.61 9.06
CA GLU A 292 25.24 1.58 8.66
C GLU A 292 24.82 1.75 7.19
N THR A 293 24.71 0.63 6.49
CA THR A 293 24.11 0.53 5.15
C THR A 293 22.85 -0.35 5.20
N ASP A 294 22.01 -0.26 4.17
CA ASP A 294 20.72 -0.99 4.09
C ASP A 294 19.81 -0.71 5.31
N LEU A 295 19.40 0.54 5.46
CA LEU A 295 18.61 0.97 6.61
C LEU A 295 17.24 0.28 6.68
N ASN A 296 16.73 -0.31 5.59
CA ASN A 296 15.54 -1.17 5.68
C ASN A 296 15.71 -2.27 6.75
N ALA A 297 16.93 -2.81 6.92
CA ALA A 297 17.20 -3.87 7.88
C ALA A 297 17.10 -3.42 9.35
N SER A 298 17.41 -2.16 9.67
CA SER A 298 17.47 -1.62 11.04
C SER A 298 16.49 -0.48 11.31
N SER A 299 15.56 -0.17 10.39
CA SER A 299 14.61 0.93 10.55
C SER A 299 13.14 0.55 10.47
N ILE A 300 12.33 1.41 11.09
CA ILE A 300 10.90 1.58 10.84
C ILE A 300 10.72 2.76 9.89
N GLY A 301 9.76 2.67 8.99
CA GLY A 301 9.48 3.66 7.96
C GLY A 301 8.05 4.14 8.05
N ILE A 302 7.86 5.46 8.11
CA ILE A 302 6.56 6.12 8.14
C ILE A 302 6.40 6.94 6.86
N GLU A 303 5.39 6.60 6.06
CA GLU A 303 4.95 7.34 4.90
C GLU A 303 3.85 8.33 5.30
N ILE A 304 4.12 9.63 5.17
CA ILE A 304 3.14 10.67 5.46
C ILE A 304 2.46 11.09 4.15
N ALA A 305 1.14 10.95 4.07
CA ALA A 305 0.37 11.29 2.87
C ALA A 305 0.51 12.79 2.54
N HIS A 306 1.28 13.09 1.51
CA HIS A 306 1.56 14.46 1.08
C HIS A 306 2.07 14.47 -0.38
N PRO A 307 1.65 15.43 -1.22
CA PRO A 307 2.10 15.54 -2.62
C PRO A 307 3.59 15.90 -2.77
N GLY A 308 4.26 16.21 -1.66
CA GLY A 308 5.66 16.59 -1.62
C GLY A 308 5.90 17.91 -2.37
N HIS A 309 7.07 18.06 -2.99
CA HIS A 309 7.46 19.30 -3.66
C HIS A 309 6.62 19.67 -4.90
N ARG A 310 5.65 18.83 -5.30
CA ARG A 310 4.67 19.20 -6.34
C ARG A 310 3.64 20.22 -5.85
N ASP A 311 3.47 20.30 -4.53
CA ASP A 311 2.53 21.20 -3.86
C ASP A 311 3.05 21.49 -2.45
N ALA A 312 3.46 22.74 -2.23
CA ALA A 312 4.06 23.24 -0.99
C ALA A 312 3.03 23.48 0.12
N ARG A 313 1.83 22.89 0.04
CA ARG A 313 0.84 22.95 1.11
C ARG A 313 1.43 22.46 2.44
N PRO A 314 0.98 22.99 3.58
CA PRO A 314 1.37 22.45 4.87
C PRO A 314 0.73 21.08 5.11
N PHE A 315 1.41 20.25 5.88
CA PHE A 315 0.82 19.04 6.45
C PHE A 315 -0.32 19.43 7.42
N PRO A 316 -1.52 18.83 7.34
CA PRO A 316 -2.61 19.10 8.27
C PRO A 316 -2.20 18.86 9.74
N ALA A 317 -2.62 19.73 10.65
CA ALA A 317 -2.26 19.64 12.07
C ALA A 317 -2.61 18.27 12.69
N ARG A 318 -3.81 17.74 12.39
CA ARG A 318 -4.25 16.40 12.82
C ARG A 318 -3.35 15.27 12.32
N GLN A 319 -2.80 15.41 11.11
CA GLN A 319 -1.85 14.42 10.55
C GLN A 319 -0.55 14.46 11.35
N ILE A 320 -0.02 15.66 11.62
CA ILE A 320 1.21 15.84 12.39
C ILE A 320 1.05 15.38 13.84
N GLU A 321 -0.09 15.63 14.49
CA GLU A 321 -0.39 15.08 15.82
C GLU A 321 -0.31 13.55 15.84
N SER A 322 -0.87 12.89 14.83
CA SER A 322 -0.78 11.43 14.69
C SER A 322 0.65 10.95 14.43
N VAL A 323 1.41 11.66 13.60
CA VAL A 323 2.85 11.37 13.37
C VAL A 323 3.63 11.47 14.67
N ILE A 324 3.39 12.51 15.48
CA ILE A 324 4.05 12.70 16.78
C ILE A 324 3.73 11.55 17.74
N LYS A 325 2.45 11.20 17.89
CA LYS A 325 2.00 10.12 18.79
C LYS A 325 2.62 8.78 18.38
N LEU A 326 2.52 8.43 17.09
CA LEU A 326 3.10 7.22 16.53
C LEU A 326 4.62 7.17 16.72
N SER A 327 5.31 8.25 16.37
CA SER A 327 6.78 8.30 16.45
C SER A 327 7.28 8.25 17.89
N SER A 328 6.60 8.94 18.82
CA SER A 328 6.92 8.91 20.26
C SER A 328 6.78 7.51 20.83
N ASP A 329 5.71 6.80 20.45
CA ASP A 329 5.46 5.42 20.87
C ASP A 329 6.54 4.47 20.32
N ILE A 330 6.82 4.52 19.02
CA ILE A 330 7.87 3.73 18.38
C ILE A 330 9.22 3.96 19.05
N CYS A 331 9.62 5.23 19.20
CA CYS A 331 10.92 5.58 19.79
C CYS A 331 11.04 5.06 21.22
N ARG A 332 9.97 5.13 22.02
CA ARG A 332 9.93 4.59 23.38
C ARG A 332 10.02 3.06 23.39
N ARG A 333 9.20 2.36 22.60
CA ARG A 333 9.17 0.88 22.58
C ARG A 333 10.47 0.27 22.06
N ARG A 334 11.15 0.96 21.13
CA ARG A 334 12.36 0.49 20.45
C ARG A 334 13.64 1.14 20.97
N ASN A 335 13.57 2.02 21.96
CA ASN A 335 14.69 2.82 22.46
C ASN A 335 15.48 3.52 21.33
N ILE A 336 14.77 4.11 20.36
CA ILE A 336 15.41 4.85 19.27
C ILE A 336 15.80 6.24 19.81
N PRO A 337 17.10 6.60 19.78
CA PRO A 337 17.53 7.91 20.24
C PRO A 337 17.09 9.00 19.26
N GLN A 338 16.95 10.24 19.74
CA GLN A 338 16.44 11.36 18.96
C GLN A 338 17.24 11.59 17.66
N HIS A 339 18.56 11.43 17.70
CA HIS A 339 19.41 11.61 16.52
C HIS A 339 19.29 10.49 15.47
N ARG A 340 18.45 9.47 15.72
CA ARG A 340 18.13 8.37 14.81
C ARG A 340 16.70 8.45 14.27
N VAL A 341 16.02 9.58 14.47
CA VAL A 341 14.82 9.95 13.71
C VAL A 341 15.27 10.81 12.53
N LEU A 342 15.14 10.28 11.32
CA LEU A 342 15.80 10.80 10.12
C LEU A 342 14.81 11.02 8.98
N ALA A 343 15.13 11.95 8.08
CA ALA A 343 14.50 12.07 6.78
C ALA A 343 14.99 10.96 5.83
N HIS A 344 14.20 10.63 4.80
CA HIS A 344 14.73 9.80 3.70
C HIS A 344 15.88 10.52 2.98
N SER A 345 15.81 11.84 2.87
CA SER A 345 16.89 12.67 2.32
C SER A 345 18.18 12.60 3.12
N ASP A 346 18.14 12.29 4.42
CA ASP A 346 19.35 12.18 5.22
C ASP A 346 20.15 10.94 4.87
N ILE A 347 19.44 9.81 4.73
CA ILE A 347 20.06 8.51 4.50
C ILE A 347 20.33 8.25 3.01
N ALA A 348 19.75 9.04 2.12
CA ALA A 348 19.86 8.89 0.66
C ALA A 348 19.88 10.24 -0.09
N PRO A 349 20.78 11.18 0.24
CA PRO A 349 20.71 12.58 -0.20
C PRO A 349 20.80 12.74 -1.73
N LYS A 350 21.49 11.83 -2.43
CA LYS A 350 21.62 11.85 -3.91
C LYS A 350 20.35 11.43 -4.65
N ARG A 351 19.37 10.80 -3.98
CA ARG A 351 18.16 10.26 -4.61
C ARG A 351 16.87 10.82 -4.05
N LYS A 352 16.88 11.30 -2.82
CA LYS A 352 15.69 11.53 -2.01
C LYS A 352 15.72 12.92 -1.41
N ILE A 353 14.54 13.53 -1.37
CA ILE A 353 14.32 14.89 -0.86
C ILE A 353 13.18 14.91 0.17
N ASP A 354 12.52 13.79 0.39
CA ASP A 354 11.45 13.63 1.36
C ASP A 354 11.98 13.47 2.81
N PRO A 355 11.22 13.94 3.83
CA PRO A 355 9.85 14.48 3.76
C PRO A 355 9.77 15.98 3.40
N GLY A 356 10.85 16.60 2.90
CA GLY A 356 10.81 17.99 2.44
C GLY A 356 11.08 19.02 3.54
N GLU A 357 11.46 20.23 3.14
CA GLU A 357 11.65 21.38 4.04
C GLU A 357 10.34 21.91 4.66
N PHE A 358 9.19 21.47 4.14
CA PHE A 358 7.87 21.80 4.67
C PHE A 358 7.43 20.86 5.81
N PHE A 359 8.19 19.80 6.09
CA PHE A 359 7.89 18.89 7.19
C PHE A 359 8.30 19.54 8.53
N PRO A 360 7.40 19.60 9.54
CA PRO A 360 7.60 20.41 10.73
C PRO A 360 8.47 19.69 11.78
N TRP A 361 9.76 19.52 11.47
CA TRP A 361 10.74 18.88 12.36
C TRP A 361 10.86 19.56 13.73
N ASP A 362 10.70 20.88 13.78
CA ASP A 362 10.69 21.68 15.00
C ASP A 362 9.54 21.28 15.93
N VAL A 363 8.34 21.10 15.38
CA VAL A 363 7.14 20.68 16.13
C VAL A 363 7.31 19.26 16.67
N LEU A 364 7.88 18.34 15.87
CA LEU A 364 8.18 16.99 16.34
C LEU A 364 9.20 17.00 17.48
N ALA A 365 10.27 17.78 17.36
CA ALA A 365 11.32 17.84 18.37
C ALA A 365 10.86 18.49 19.68
N GLN A 366 9.99 19.49 19.62
CA GLN A 366 9.32 20.06 20.80
C GLN A 366 8.46 19.01 21.54
N ALA A 367 7.92 18.03 20.82
CA ALA A 367 7.24 16.86 21.39
C ALA A 367 8.19 15.71 21.80
N GLY A 368 9.51 15.91 21.70
CA GLY A 368 10.53 14.93 22.07
C GLY A 368 10.90 13.92 20.99
N VAL A 369 10.44 14.12 19.75
CA VAL A 369 10.72 13.24 18.60
C VAL A 369 11.74 13.89 17.67
N GLY A 370 12.92 13.29 17.55
CA GLY A 370 13.97 13.79 16.67
C GLY A 370 14.85 14.87 17.30
N SER A 371 15.96 15.17 16.63
CA SER A 371 16.89 16.22 17.03
C SER A 371 16.58 17.54 16.33
N TYR A 372 16.65 18.64 17.07
CA TYR A 372 16.45 19.98 16.53
C TYR A 372 17.30 20.98 17.30
N VAL A 373 17.73 22.04 16.61
CA VAL A 373 18.36 23.22 17.19
C VAL A 373 17.73 24.46 16.58
N GLU A 374 17.55 25.51 17.38
CA GLU A 374 17.13 26.80 16.86
C GLU A 374 18.20 27.35 15.91
N THR A 375 17.78 27.72 14.70
CA THR A 375 18.67 28.22 13.66
C THR A 375 18.73 29.75 13.66
N THR A 376 19.91 30.30 13.38
CA THR A 376 20.10 31.71 13.08
C THR A 376 19.72 32.01 11.62
N PRO A 377 19.35 33.26 11.26
CA PRO A 377 19.08 33.63 9.87
C PRO A 377 20.28 33.36 8.95
N PRO A 378 20.06 33.11 7.64
CA PRO A 378 21.16 32.91 6.69
C PRO A 378 22.13 34.11 6.67
N ASP A 379 23.44 33.84 6.71
CA ASP A 379 24.50 34.86 6.71
C ASP A 379 25.58 34.54 5.67
N ASP A 380 25.61 35.35 4.60
CA ASP A 380 26.49 35.15 3.44
C ASP A 380 27.94 35.64 3.68
N LYS A 381 28.28 36.16 4.87
CA LYS A 381 29.65 36.65 5.17
C LYS A 381 30.72 35.56 5.12
N ARG A 382 30.35 34.30 5.36
CA ARG A 382 31.21 33.12 5.26
C ARG A 382 30.43 32.02 4.57
N LEU A 383 30.73 31.83 3.29
CA LEU A 383 29.97 30.96 2.40
C LEU A 383 30.92 29.97 1.74
N LEU A 384 30.67 28.68 1.95
CA LEU A 384 31.31 27.61 1.20
C LEU A 384 30.33 27.08 0.16
N SER A 385 30.77 27.06 -1.09
CA SER A 385 29.96 26.64 -2.25
C SER A 385 30.82 25.84 -3.21
N ILE A 386 30.22 25.29 -4.27
CA ILE A 386 30.94 24.53 -5.31
C ILE A 386 32.22 25.24 -5.74
N GLY A 387 33.32 24.48 -5.76
CA GLY A 387 34.65 24.95 -6.17
C GLY A 387 35.49 25.56 -5.05
N ALA A 388 34.92 25.82 -3.86
CA ALA A 388 35.70 26.19 -2.68
C ALA A 388 36.64 25.04 -2.28
N GLN A 389 37.82 25.37 -1.73
CA GLN A 389 38.82 24.39 -1.31
C GLN A 389 39.49 24.84 -0.01
N GLY A 390 40.00 23.89 0.78
CA GLY A 390 40.85 24.16 1.93
C GLY A 390 40.40 23.50 3.24
N SER A 391 40.94 23.97 4.35
CA SER A 391 40.68 23.44 5.69
C SER A 391 39.22 23.53 6.07
N ASP A 392 38.55 24.65 5.75
CA ASP A 392 37.18 24.91 6.16
C ASP A 392 36.20 23.94 5.50
N VAL A 393 36.43 23.63 4.21
CA VAL A 393 35.69 22.59 3.50
C VAL A 393 35.95 21.21 4.10
N SER A 394 37.21 20.89 4.39
CA SER A 394 37.59 19.61 4.99
C SER A 394 36.96 19.43 6.37
N GLU A 395 36.85 20.50 7.15
CA GLU A 395 36.22 20.50 8.47
C GLU A 395 34.71 20.32 8.37
N LEU A 396 34.04 21.04 7.48
CA LEU A 396 32.61 20.83 7.20
C LEU A 396 32.33 19.38 6.79
N GLN A 397 33.11 18.82 5.87
CA GLN A 397 32.96 17.43 5.42
C GLN A 397 33.14 16.45 6.59
N LYS A 398 34.15 16.65 7.44
CA LYS A 398 34.37 15.84 8.65
C LYS A 398 33.19 15.92 9.60
N LYS A 399 32.64 17.10 9.84
CA LYS A 399 31.50 17.33 10.75
C LYS A 399 30.23 16.66 10.21
N LEU A 400 29.94 16.78 8.93
CA LEU A 400 28.81 16.08 8.28
C LEU A 400 28.97 14.57 8.34
N ALA A 401 30.19 14.05 8.11
CA ALA A 401 30.49 12.63 8.22
C ALA A 401 30.36 12.12 9.67
N GLN A 402 30.84 12.89 10.65
CA GLN A 402 30.70 12.61 12.08
C GLN A 402 29.23 12.58 12.50
N PHE A 403 28.43 13.52 11.97
CA PHE A 403 27.00 13.61 12.28
C PHE A 403 26.20 12.40 11.75
N GLY A 404 26.63 11.83 10.62
CA GLY A 404 26.09 10.57 10.12
C GLY A 404 26.06 10.42 8.60
N TYR A 405 26.30 11.48 7.83
CA TYR A 405 26.23 11.42 6.36
C TYR A 405 27.38 10.61 5.75
N ARG A 406 27.11 9.98 4.59
CA ARG A 406 28.17 9.35 3.79
C ARG A 406 28.86 10.41 2.95
N LEU A 407 30.02 10.88 3.40
CA LEU A 407 30.78 11.89 2.68
C LEU A 407 32.28 11.64 2.78
N GLU A 408 32.98 11.75 1.66
CA GLU A 408 34.44 11.70 1.63
C GLU A 408 35.03 13.07 1.99
N ILE A 409 36.18 13.07 2.67
CA ILE A 409 36.85 14.29 3.10
C ILE A 409 37.89 14.66 2.05
N THR A 410 37.45 15.30 0.98
CA THR A 410 38.30 15.69 -0.16
C THR A 410 38.98 17.04 0.04
N GLY A 411 38.43 17.88 0.93
CA GLY A 411 38.83 19.28 1.08
C GLY A 411 38.43 20.17 -0.11
N ILE A 412 37.62 19.65 -1.03
CA ILE A 412 37.03 20.34 -2.18
C ILE A 412 35.52 20.31 -2.02
N TYR A 413 34.87 21.46 -2.15
CA TYR A 413 33.42 21.55 -2.09
C TYR A 413 32.87 21.10 -3.44
N ASP A 414 32.69 19.80 -3.55
CA ASP A 414 32.18 19.12 -4.73
C ASP A 414 30.66 18.98 -4.71
N GLU A 415 30.11 18.35 -5.75
CA GLU A 415 28.68 18.12 -5.88
C GLU A 415 28.14 17.21 -4.76
N ASP A 416 28.94 16.25 -4.28
CA ASP A 416 28.57 15.38 -3.17
C ASP A 416 28.42 16.17 -1.87
N THR A 417 29.33 17.12 -1.62
CA THR A 417 29.25 18.07 -0.50
C THR A 417 28.01 18.96 -0.63
N ARG A 418 27.76 19.55 -1.81
CA ARG A 418 26.58 20.40 -2.06
C ARG A 418 25.26 19.64 -1.82
N ILE A 419 25.16 18.41 -2.32
CA ILE A 419 23.99 17.54 -2.14
C ILE A 419 23.78 17.21 -0.65
N THR A 420 24.85 16.87 0.06
CA THR A 420 24.80 16.54 1.49
C THR A 420 24.38 17.75 2.32
N VAL A 421 24.94 18.93 2.04
CA VAL A 421 24.55 20.18 2.68
C VAL A 421 23.08 20.51 2.38
N SER A 422 22.61 20.30 1.16
CA SER A 422 21.19 20.50 0.80
C SER A 422 20.26 19.59 1.63
N ALA A 423 20.64 18.32 1.82
CA ALA A 423 19.86 17.39 2.65
C ALA A 423 19.85 17.81 4.13
N PHE A 424 21.02 18.17 4.67
CA PHE A 424 21.14 18.69 6.03
C PHE A 424 20.29 19.95 6.24
N GLN A 425 20.37 20.93 5.33
CA GLN A 425 19.56 22.15 5.39
C GLN A 425 18.06 21.82 5.37
N ARG A 426 17.64 20.91 4.51
CA ARG A 426 16.22 20.53 4.40
C ARG A 426 15.63 20.05 5.73
N HIS A 427 16.40 19.32 6.52
CA HIS A 427 15.97 18.83 7.83
C HIS A 427 16.18 19.89 8.91
N PHE A 428 17.41 20.42 9.04
CA PHE A 428 17.83 21.17 10.22
C PHE A 428 17.88 22.69 10.03
N ARG A 429 17.83 23.20 8.79
CA ARG A 429 17.86 24.64 8.44
C ARG A 429 16.98 24.93 7.21
N PRO A 430 15.65 24.74 7.30
CA PRO A 430 14.77 24.73 6.12
C PRO A 430 14.53 26.13 5.50
N ALA A 431 14.87 27.21 6.20
CA ALA A 431 14.67 28.58 5.71
C ALA A 431 15.38 28.88 4.38
N ARG A 432 16.49 28.19 4.08
CA ARG A 432 17.18 28.27 2.78
C ARG A 432 17.88 26.94 2.48
N VAL A 433 17.42 26.24 1.45
CA VAL A 433 17.95 24.95 0.98
C VAL A 433 18.62 25.15 -0.38
N ASP A 434 19.82 25.71 -0.38
CA ASP A 434 20.60 26.03 -1.58
C ASP A 434 21.84 25.14 -1.76
N GLY A 435 22.15 24.32 -0.75
CA GLY A 435 23.35 23.49 -0.73
C GLY A 435 24.63 24.30 -0.63
N GLN A 436 24.56 25.54 -0.14
CA GLN A 436 25.73 26.36 0.19
C GLN A 436 25.86 26.43 1.71
N ALA A 437 27.04 26.12 2.24
CA ALA A 437 27.26 26.12 3.68
C ALA A 437 27.61 27.54 4.15
N ASP A 438 26.59 28.25 4.61
CA ASP A 438 26.71 29.52 5.31
C ASP A 438 26.97 29.33 6.82
N ALA A 439 27.19 30.43 7.54
CA ALA A 439 27.46 30.40 8.98
C ALA A 439 26.33 29.73 9.79
N SER A 440 25.07 29.98 9.43
CA SER A 440 23.88 29.38 10.06
C SER A 440 23.85 27.86 9.89
N THR A 441 24.18 27.35 8.70
CA THR A 441 24.28 25.91 8.41
C THR A 441 25.36 25.26 9.28
N CYS A 442 26.55 25.86 9.35
CA CYS A 442 27.66 25.34 10.15
C CYS A 442 27.35 25.39 11.66
N GLU A 443 26.76 26.48 12.15
CA GLU A 443 26.37 26.63 13.55
C GLU A 443 25.34 25.57 13.97
N ALA A 444 24.31 25.34 13.14
CA ALA A 444 23.32 24.31 13.38
C ALA A 444 23.96 22.91 13.48
N LEU A 445 24.86 22.58 12.55
CA LEU A 445 25.58 21.30 12.55
C LEU A 445 26.42 21.11 13.82
N TYR A 446 27.10 22.17 14.28
CA TYR A 446 27.97 22.08 15.44
C TYR A 446 27.17 21.89 16.73
N ARG A 447 26.08 22.65 16.90
CA ARG A 447 25.19 22.50 18.06
C ARG A 447 24.54 21.12 18.10
N LEU A 448 24.16 20.58 16.95
CA LEU A 448 23.60 19.23 16.86
C LEU A 448 24.61 18.14 17.25
N LEU A 449 25.88 18.28 16.83
CA LEU A 449 26.96 17.38 17.26
C LEU A 449 27.21 17.43 18.77
N GLU A 450 27.22 18.63 19.36
CA GLU A 450 27.36 18.80 20.81
C GLU A 450 26.20 18.11 21.56
N HIS A 451 24.97 18.23 21.07
CA HIS A 451 23.82 17.55 21.66
C HIS A 451 23.90 16.01 21.53
N GLN A 452 24.42 15.50 20.42
CA GLN A 452 24.63 14.05 20.22
C GLN A 452 25.63 13.49 21.24
N ASP A 453 26.77 14.16 21.44
CA ASP A 453 27.82 13.72 22.36
C ASP A 453 27.31 13.66 23.81
N VAL A 454 26.51 14.65 24.24
CA VAL A 454 25.88 14.66 25.58
C VAL A 454 24.87 13.52 25.73
N SER A 455 24.14 13.15 24.68
CA SER A 455 23.15 12.06 24.73
C SER A 455 23.76 10.65 24.74
N CYS A 456 25.03 10.51 24.33
CA CYS A 456 25.76 9.24 24.26
C CYS A 456 26.55 8.91 25.54
N HIS A 457 26.60 9.82 26.52
CA HIS A 457 27.31 9.62 27.79
C HIS A 457 26.32 9.79 28.96
N PRO A 458 25.81 8.68 29.54
CA PRO A 458 24.86 8.72 30.65
C PRO A 458 25.46 9.27 31.95
#